data_AF-A0A537R7T6-F1
#
_entry.id   AF-A0A537R7T6-F1
#
_cell.length_a   1.000
_cell.length_b   1.000
_cell.length_c   1.000
_cell.angle_alpha   90.00
_cell.angle_beta   90.00
_cell.angle_gamma   90.00
#
_symmetry.space_group_name_H-M   'P 1'
#
loop_
_entity.id
_entity.type
_entity.pdbx_description
1 polymer ?
#
loop_
_entity_poly.entity_id
_entity_poly.type
_entity_poly.pdbx_seq_one_letter_code
_entity_poly.pdbx_strand_id
1 'polypeptide(L)'
;MAAAVDPIFAAIDEHRNAHAAHLAAIDELARLEKSHGVHKANWSITEKPCDDANDAFGLLVKTAATTVAGLSAKINYLRAIAEGREAWMLDEREGTALDLIESFAKSLSTIWWVQL
;
A
#
# COMPACT_ATOMS: atom_id res chain seq x y z
N MET A 1 10.08 19.76 21.78
CA MET A 1 9.01 19.41 20.82
C MET A 1 9.45 18.15 20.10
N ALA A 2 8.66 17.08 20.13
CA ALA A 2 8.93 15.91 19.29
C ALA A 2 8.67 16.32 17.83
N ALA A 3 9.59 15.99 16.92
CA ALA A 3 9.33 16.17 15.50
C ALA A 3 8.08 15.37 15.11
N ALA A 4 7.20 15.95 14.30
CA ALA A 4 6.07 15.22 13.75
C ALA A 4 6.58 14.02 12.95
N VAL A 5 6.00 12.83 13.19
CA VAL A 5 6.36 11.62 12.45
C VAL A 5 5.97 11.80 10.99
N ASP A 6 6.85 11.42 10.07
CA ASP A 6 6.61 11.52 8.63
C ASP A 6 5.35 10.72 8.25
N PRO A 7 4.31 11.34 7.62
CA PRO A 7 3.03 10.69 7.34
C PRO A 7 3.15 9.41 6.51
N ILE A 8 4.22 9.26 5.74
CA ILE A 8 4.45 8.07 4.92
C ILE A 8 4.60 6.79 5.75
N PHE A 9 5.08 6.87 6.99
CA PHE A 9 5.18 5.69 7.86
C PHE A 9 3.79 5.14 8.20
N ALA A 10 2.84 6.03 8.50
CA ALA A 10 1.45 5.62 8.75
C ALA A 10 0.81 4.98 7.51
N ALA A 11 1.03 5.56 6.33
CA ALA A 11 0.50 5.00 5.08
C ALA A 11 1.11 3.64 4.72
N ILE A 12 2.40 3.42 5.00
CA ILE A 12 3.06 2.11 4.84
C ILE A 12 2.44 1.08 5.79
N ASP A 13 2.25 1.42 7.06
CA ASP A 13 1.68 0.50 8.04
C ASP A 13 0.21 0.18 7.74
N GLU A 14 -0.57 1.17 7.29
CA GLU A 14 -1.96 0.97 6.85
C GLU A 14 -2.05 0.00 5.67
N HIS A 15 -1.27 0.23 4.60
CA HIS A 15 -1.22 -0.69 3.48
C HIS A 15 -0.75 -2.08 3.90
N ARG A 16 0.29 -2.19 4.73
CA ARG A 16 0.79 -3.48 5.22
C ARG A 16 -0.29 -4.26 5.97
N ASN A 17 -1.03 -3.59 6.85
CA ASN A 17 -2.09 -4.22 7.64
C ASN A 17 -3.28 -4.63 6.79
N ALA A 18 -3.75 -3.74 5.90
CA ALA A 18 -4.87 -4.03 5.00
C ALA A 18 -4.52 -5.17 4.02
N HIS A 19 -3.31 -5.16 3.47
CA HIS A 19 -2.83 -6.23 2.61
C HIS A 19 -2.71 -7.57 3.35
N ALA A 20 -2.17 -7.59 4.57
CA ALA A 20 -2.14 -8.79 5.39
C ALA A 20 -3.53 -9.34 5.71
N ALA A 21 -4.51 -8.46 5.97
CA ALA A 21 -5.90 -8.85 6.18
C ALA A 21 -6.53 -9.45 4.91
N HIS A 22 -6.22 -8.89 3.73
CA HIS A 22 -6.66 -9.44 2.45
C HIS A 22 -6.09 -10.84 2.21
N LEU A 23 -4.78 -11.04 2.43
CA LEU A 23 -4.16 -12.36 2.31
C LEU A 23 -4.78 -13.38 3.28
N ALA A 24 -5.04 -12.98 4.53
CA ALA A 24 -5.70 -13.84 5.51
C ALA A 24 -7.14 -14.22 5.08
N ALA A 25 -7.87 -13.29 4.44
CA ALA A 25 -9.20 -13.58 3.90
C ALA A 25 -9.13 -14.56 2.71
N ILE A 26 -8.12 -14.43 1.84
CA ILE A 26 -7.87 -15.38 0.74
C ILE A 26 -7.55 -16.78 1.30
N ASP A 27 -6.70 -16.87 2.32
CA ASP A 27 -6.34 -18.14 2.96
C ASP A 27 -7.57 -18.79 3.62
N GLU A 28 -8.42 -18.01 4.27
CA GLU A 28 -9.67 -18.50 4.85
C GLU A 28 -10.67 -18.96 3.78
N LEU A 29 -10.76 -18.23 2.67
CA LEU A 29 -11.58 -18.66 1.52
C LEU A 29 -11.10 -20.00 1.00
N ALA A 30 -9.80 -20.16 0.75
CA ALA A 30 -9.21 -21.41 0.28
C ALA A 30 -9.47 -22.56 1.27
N ARG A 31 -9.44 -22.28 2.59
CA ARG A 31 -9.78 -23.27 3.64
C ARG A 31 -11.25 -23.68 3.56
N LEU A 32 -12.17 -22.74 3.39
CA LEU A 32 -13.61 -22.99 3.27
C LEU A 32 -13.94 -23.77 2.00
N GLU A 33 -13.34 -23.41 0.87
CA GLU A 33 -13.48 -24.13 -0.40
C GLU A 33 -13.02 -25.58 -0.28
N LYS A 34 -11.87 -25.82 0.36
CA LYS A 34 -11.36 -27.17 0.61
C LYS A 34 -12.28 -27.98 1.52
N SER A 35 -12.94 -27.33 2.48
CA SER A 35 -13.77 -28.02 3.49
C SER A 35 -15.20 -28.27 3.03
N HIS A 36 -15.76 -27.38 2.20
CA HIS A 36 -17.19 -27.36 1.87
C HIS A 36 -17.47 -27.42 0.36
N GLY A 37 -16.43 -27.35 -0.49
CA GLY A 37 -16.53 -27.24 -1.94
C GLY A 37 -16.69 -25.79 -2.40
N VAL A 38 -16.11 -25.48 -3.57
CA VAL A 38 -16.04 -24.12 -4.17
C VAL A 38 -17.40 -23.42 -4.23
N HIS A 39 -18.46 -24.15 -4.58
CA HIS A 39 -19.82 -23.60 -4.71
C HIS A 39 -20.49 -23.19 -3.40
N LYS A 40 -19.90 -23.55 -2.24
CA LYS A 40 -20.43 -23.22 -0.91
C LYS A 40 -19.59 -22.18 -0.18
N ALA A 41 -18.42 -21.83 -0.70
CA ALA A 41 -17.59 -20.78 -0.13
C ALA A 41 -18.11 -19.41 -0.57
N ASN A 42 -18.28 -18.50 0.39
CA ASN A 42 -18.76 -17.16 0.10
C ASN A 42 -17.57 -16.26 -0.26
N TRP A 43 -17.41 -15.93 -1.54
CA TRP A 43 -16.36 -15.04 -2.04
C TRP A 43 -16.44 -13.61 -1.47
N SER A 44 -17.58 -13.20 -0.90
CA SER A 44 -17.70 -11.87 -0.29
C SER A 44 -16.81 -11.67 0.94
N ILE A 45 -16.18 -12.73 1.48
CA ILE A 45 -15.25 -12.60 2.61
C ILE A 45 -13.93 -11.94 2.21
N THR A 46 -13.57 -11.97 0.91
CA THR A 46 -12.35 -11.32 0.40
C THR A 46 -12.63 -9.92 -0.16
N GLU A 47 -13.87 -9.60 -0.49
CA GLU A 47 -14.25 -8.35 -1.18
C GLU A 47 -13.83 -7.11 -0.38
N LYS A 48 -14.36 -6.94 0.85
CA LYS A 48 -14.00 -5.79 1.68
C LYS A 48 -12.49 -5.71 1.98
N PRO A 49 -11.81 -6.80 2.39
CA PRO A 49 -10.35 -6.76 2.58
C PRO A 49 -9.56 -6.40 1.30
N CYS A 50 -10.03 -6.82 0.13
CA CYS A 50 -9.44 -6.43 -1.15
C CYS A 50 -9.57 -4.92 -1.37
N ASP A 51 -10.79 -4.39 -1.21
CA ASP A 51 -11.07 -2.96 -1.35
C ASP A 51 -10.25 -2.12 -0.35
N ASP A 52 -10.22 -2.52 0.92
CA ASP A 52 -9.45 -1.83 1.96
C ASP A 52 -7.94 -1.84 1.62
N ALA A 53 -7.41 -2.96 1.11
CA ALA A 53 -6.02 -3.03 0.68
C ALA A 53 -5.73 -2.13 -0.54
N ASN A 54 -6.68 -2.05 -1.47
CA ASN A 54 -6.58 -1.20 -2.66
C ASN A 54 -6.63 0.29 -2.30
N ASP A 55 -7.52 0.68 -1.40
CA ASP A 55 -7.63 2.05 -0.92
C ASP A 55 -6.36 2.47 -0.16
N ALA A 56 -5.86 1.59 0.72
CA ALA A 56 -4.61 1.83 1.43
C ALA A 56 -3.40 1.92 0.48
N PHE A 57 -3.39 1.15 -0.61
CA PHE A 57 -2.36 1.26 -1.65
C PHE A 57 -2.44 2.63 -2.35
N GLY A 58 -3.64 3.07 -2.71
CA GLY A 58 -3.86 4.40 -3.29
C GLY A 58 -3.37 5.52 -2.37
N LEU A 59 -3.63 5.40 -1.07
CA LEU A 59 -3.13 6.35 -0.06
C LEU A 59 -1.60 6.34 0.03
N LEU A 60 -0.98 5.16 0.11
CA LEU A 60 0.48 4.99 0.11
C LEU A 60 1.12 5.68 -1.09
N VAL A 61 0.58 5.44 -2.28
CA VAL A 61 1.09 6.00 -3.54
C VAL A 61 1.00 7.53 -3.54
N LYS A 62 -0.13 8.10 -3.10
CA LYS A 62 -0.37 9.56 -3.06
C LYS A 62 0.38 10.28 -1.92
N THR A 63 0.74 9.56 -0.86
CA THR A 63 1.35 10.18 0.33
C THR A 63 2.78 10.61 0.04
N ALA A 64 3.05 11.92 0.12
CA ALA A 64 4.40 12.46 0.02
C ALA A 64 5.14 12.26 1.35
N ALA A 65 6.40 11.84 1.27
CA ALA A 65 7.30 11.85 2.41
C ALA A 65 7.76 13.29 2.69
N THR A 66 7.91 13.62 3.97
CA THR A 66 8.33 14.97 4.40
C THR A 66 9.78 15.02 4.89
N THR A 67 10.42 13.85 5.00
CA THR A 67 11.80 13.66 5.47
C THR A 67 12.56 12.71 4.56
N VAL A 68 13.90 12.77 4.58
CA VAL A 68 14.76 11.84 3.83
C VAL A 68 14.55 10.39 4.26
N ALA A 69 14.33 10.16 5.57
CA ALA A 69 14.07 8.84 6.12
C ALA A 69 12.73 8.28 5.61
N GLY A 70 11.68 9.10 5.60
CA GLY A 70 10.38 8.71 5.05
C GLY A 70 10.42 8.44 3.55
N LEU A 71 11.14 9.27 2.78
CA LEU A 71 11.31 9.06 1.35
C LEU A 71 12.03 7.74 1.05
N SER A 72 13.09 7.46 1.81
CA SER A 72 13.83 6.20 1.71
C SER A 72 12.95 5.00 2.08
N ALA A 73 12.13 5.12 3.13
CA ALA A 73 11.17 4.09 3.54
C ALA A 73 10.12 3.82 2.44
N LYS A 74 9.57 4.87 1.82
CA LYS A 74 8.63 4.76 0.70
C LYS A 74 9.24 3.99 -0.47
N ILE A 75 10.43 4.37 -0.90
CA ILE A 75 11.13 3.74 -2.03
C ILE A 75 11.38 2.26 -1.74
N ASN A 76 11.89 1.93 -0.56
CA ASN A 76 12.17 0.54 -0.19
C ASN A 76 10.88 -0.29 -0.13
N TYR A 77 9.79 0.29 0.37
CA TYR A 77 8.51 -0.40 0.44
C TYR A 77 7.88 -0.63 -0.94
N LEU A 78 7.89 0.39 -1.82
CA LEU A 78 7.44 0.25 -3.21
C LEU A 78 8.29 -0.76 -4.00
N ARG A 79 9.61 -0.79 -3.76
CA ARG A 79 10.49 -1.82 -4.34
C ARG A 79 10.08 -3.22 -3.90
N ALA A 80 9.81 -3.41 -2.60
CA ALA A 80 9.37 -4.70 -2.09
C ALA A 80 8.03 -5.15 -2.72
N ILE A 81 7.12 -4.21 -3.02
CA ILE A 81 5.88 -4.49 -3.77
C ILE A 81 6.21 -4.92 -5.20
N ALA A 82 7.06 -4.14 -5.90
CA ALA A 82 7.45 -4.41 -7.29
C ALA A 82 8.20 -5.74 -7.48
N GLU A 83 8.98 -6.17 -6.49
CA GLU A 83 9.69 -7.46 -6.50
C GLU A 83 8.82 -8.62 -5.99
N GLY A 84 7.66 -8.30 -5.41
CA GLY A 84 6.76 -9.24 -4.78
C GLY A 84 5.63 -9.72 -5.69
N ARG A 85 4.70 -10.47 -5.08
CA ARG A 85 3.50 -10.99 -5.77
C ARG A 85 2.49 -9.91 -6.17
N GLU A 86 2.67 -8.69 -5.65
CA GLU A 86 1.76 -7.56 -5.82
C GLU A 86 2.28 -6.52 -6.82
N ALA A 87 3.29 -6.86 -7.64
CA ALA A 87 3.83 -5.98 -8.67
C ALA A 87 2.75 -5.40 -9.60
N TRP A 88 1.71 -6.21 -9.88
CA TRP A 88 0.55 -5.82 -10.68
C TRP A 88 -0.14 -4.55 -10.17
N MET A 89 -0.10 -4.26 -8.86
CA MET A 89 -0.67 -3.03 -8.30
C MET A 89 0.04 -1.77 -8.81
N LEU A 90 1.34 -1.87 -9.13
CA LEU A 90 2.13 -0.79 -9.71
C LEU A 90 2.00 -0.73 -11.23
N ASP A 91 1.91 -1.88 -11.89
CA ASP A 91 1.97 -2.00 -13.35
C ASP A 91 0.62 -1.75 -14.03
N GLU A 92 -0.49 -2.17 -13.41
CA GLU A 92 -1.80 -2.28 -14.08
C GLU A 92 -2.84 -1.26 -13.61
N ARG A 93 -2.58 -0.54 -12.51
CA ARG A 93 -3.54 0.42 -11.96
C ARG A 93 -3.46 1.77 -12.65
N GLU A 94 -4.58 2.18 -13.25
CA GLU A 94 -4.75 3.51 -13.83
C GLU A 94 -4.47 4.61 -12.81
N GLY A 95 -3.71 5.63 -13.20
CA GLY A 95 -3.38 6.78 -12.36
C GLY A 95 -2.19 6.57 -11.41
N THR A 96 -1.79 5.33 -11.09
CA THR A 96 -0.68 5.05 -10.15
C THR A 96 0.62 5.75 -10.54
N ALA A 97 0.97 5.74 -11.83
CA ALA A 97 2.19 6.40 -12.30
C ALA A 97 2.17 7.92 -12.04
N LEU A 98 1.03 8.59 -12.27
CA LEU A 98 0.89 10.03 -12.04
C LEU A 98 0.96 10.35 -10.55
N ASP A 99 0.23 9.61 -9.71
CA ASP A 99 0.24 9.80 -8.26
C ASP A 99 1.64 9.57 -7.65
N LEU A 100 2.40 8.60 -8.17
CA LEU A 100 3.81 8.40 -7.79
C LEU A 100 4.66 9.61 -8.18
N ILE A 101 4.56 10.10 -9.42
CA ILE A 101 5.31 11.28 -9.89
C ILE A 101 4.99 12.49 -9.02
N GLU A 102 3.72 12.78 -8.77
CA GLU A 102 3.29 13.92 -7.96
C GLU A 102 3.76 13.82 -6.51
N SER A 103 3.59 12.65 -5.88
CA SER A 103 3.99 12.46 -4.49
C SER A 103 5.52 12.51 -4.31
N PHE A 104 6.30 11.99 -5.26
CA PHE A 104 7.76 12.13 -5.24
C PHE A 104 8.20 13.57 -5.49
N ALA A 105 7.62 14.25 -6.49
CA ALA A 105 7.92 15.66 -6.74
C ALA A 105 7.64 16.53 -5.49
N LYS A 106 6.52 16.27 -4.81
CA LYS A 106 6.18 16.93 -3.54
C LYS A 106 7.13 16.57 -2.39
N SER A 107 7.59 15.33 -2.33
CA SER A 107 8.56 14.90 -1.31
C SER A 107 9.89 15.63 -1.51
N LEU A 108 10.38 15.67 -2.75
CA LEU A 108 11.62 16.32 -3.12
C LEU A 108 11.56 17.84 -2.86
N SER A 109 10.46 18.50 -3.23
CA SER A 109 10.30 19.93 -2.92
C SER A 109 10.25 20.17 -1.41
N THR A 110 9.50 19.38 -0.65
CA THR A 110 9.41 19.54 0.81
C THR A 110 10.76 19.36 1.50
N ILE A 111 11.51 18.32 1.13
CA ILE A 111 12.79 17.99 1.78
C ILE A 111 13.88 19.03 1.44
N TRP A 112 13.98 19.43 0.16
CA TRP A 112 15.03 20.35 -0.26
C TRP A 112 14.73 21.81 0.05
N TRP A 113 13.46 22.22 0.12
CA TRP A 113 13.11 23.59 0.56
C TRP A 113 13.36 23.83 2.06
N VAL A 114 13.44 22.78 2.88
CA VAL A 114 13.74 22.89 4.32
C VAL A 114 15.23 23.14 4.61
N GLN A 115 16.11 23.12 3.59
CA GLN A 115 17.56 23.29 3.75
C GLN A 115 18.12 24.69 3.42
N LEU A 116 17.27 25.69 3.14
CA LEU A 116 17.67 27.11 2.96
C LEU A 116 17.06 27.98 4.05
#